data_AF-A0A3Q0JK90-F1
#
_entry.id   AF-A0A3Q0JK90-F1
#
_cell.length_a   1.000
_cell.length_b   1.000
_cell.length_c   1.000
_cell.angle_alpha   90.00
_cell.angle_beta   90.00
_cell.angle_gamma   90.00
#
_symmetry.space_group_name_H-M   'P 1'
#
loop_
_entity.id
_entity.type
_entity.pdbx_description
1 polymer ?
#
loop_
_entity_poly.entity_id
_entity_poly.type
_entity_poly.pdbx_seq_one_letter_code
_entity_poly.pdbx_strand_id
1 'polypeptide(L)'
;MPYVMVADEAYPLMRNLLRPYSRQDLNPDNMYFNKRLSRARKTVECAFGIMVAKWEILKRPIATKVELADSIVKCICILHNTIIDREGMDHNLLNYDMQHNVSSSSSVSQSLRGRQNAEAKQIREAFKEYLCENPIVGD
;
A
#
# COMPACT_ATOMS: atom_id res chain seq x y z
N MET A 1 16.66 -7.77 8.72
CA MET A 1 15.82 -6.62 8.34
C MET A 1 14.60 -6.53 9.27
N PRO A 2 14.16 -5.32 9.67
CA PRO A 2 13.01 -5.13 10.55
C PRO A 2 11.66 -5.23 9.81
N TYR A 3 10.58 -5.40 10.55
CA TYR A 3 9.21 -5.26 10.02
C TYR A 3 8.86 -3.78 9.83
N VAL A 4 8.37 -3.43 8.64
CA VAL A 4 8.05 -2.04 8.26
C VAL A 4 6.73 -1.99 7.49
N MET A 5 6.01 -0.88 7.66
CA MET A 5 4.87 -0.51 6.83
C MET A 5 5.34 0.25 5.59
N VAL A 6 4.55 0.20 4.53
CA VAL A 6 4.82 0.92 3.28
C VAL A 6 3.86 2.10 3.17
N ALA A 7 4.41 3.28 2.96
CA ALA A 7 3.66 4.52 2.81
C ALA A 7 3.96 5.23 1.48
N ASP A 8 3.09 6.19 1.16
CA ASP A 8 3.31 7.13 0.08
C ASP A 8 4.25 8.29 0.50
N GLU A 9 4.43 9.25 -0.41
CA GLU A 9 5.33 10.38 -0.23
C GLU A 9 4.83 11.43 0.79
N ALA A 10 3.54 11.44 1.12
CA ALA A 10 2.95 12.39 2.07
C ALA A 10 3.30 12.06 3.53
N TYR A 11 3.64 10.81 3.83
CA TYR A 11 4.02 10.39 5.17
C TYR A 11 5.52 10.66 5.46
N PRO A 12 5.90 10.90 6.73
CA PRO A 12 7.30 11.00 7.13
C PRO A 12 8.00 9.63 7.08
N LEU A 13 9.31 9.63 6.85
CA LEU A 13 10.13 8.42 7.00
C LEU A 13 10.30 8.11 8.50
N MET A 14 9.94 6.89 8.92
CA MET A 14 10.07 6.42 10.30
C MET A 14 10.78 5.07 10.35
N ARG A 15 11.22 4.64 11.55
CA ARG A 15 11.90 3.34 11.74
C ARG A 15 11.05 2.15 11.27
N ASN A 16 9.72 2.28 11.37
CA ASN A 16 8.73 1.27 10.99
C ASN A 16 7.87 1.70 9.78
N LEU A 17 8.22 2.77 9.07
CA LEU A 17 7.44 3.30 7.94
C LEU A 17 8.36 3.72 6.81
N LEU A 18 8.35 2.95 5.72
CA LEU A 18 9.09 3.28 4.50
C LEU A 18 8.29 4.22 3.61
N ARG A 19 8.97 5.20 3.03
CA ARG A 19 8.43 6.09 1.99
C ARG A 19 9.36 6.10 0.78
N PRO A 20 8.85 6.41 -0.42
CA PRO A 20 9.69 6.55 -1.61
C PRO A 20 10.76 7.64 -1.43
N TYR A 21 11.84 7.51 -2.19
CA TYR A 21 12.82 8.57 -2.39
C TYR A 21 12.15 9.73 -3.15
N SER A 22 12.54 10.96 -2.78
CA SER A 22 12.09 12.18 -3.46
C SER A 22 12.44 12.14 -4.94
N ARG A 23 11.59 12.74 -5.78
CA ARG A 23 11.88 12.87 -7.21
C ARG A 23 13.14 13.68 -7.53
N GLN A 24 13.62 14.47 -6.57
CA GLN A 24 14.86 15.25 -6.70
C GLN A 24 16.13 14.40 -6.52
N ASP A 25 16.02 13.21 -5.92
CA ASP A 25 17.15 12.33 -5.58
C ASP A 25 17.07 10.98 -6.33
N LEU A 26 16.56 10.97 -7.56
CA LEU A 26 16.34 9.74 -8.34
C LEU A 26 17.63 9.28 -9.05
N ASN A 27 18.38 8.39 -8.40
CA ASN A 27 19.33 7.50 -9.07
C ASN A 27 18.63 6.19 -9.51
N PRO A 28 19.27 5.34 -10.34
CA PRO A 28 18.65 4.10 -10.83
C PRO A 28 18.15 3.18 -9.70
N ASP A 29 18.91 3.03 -8.62
CA ASP A 29 18.55 2.18 -7.48
C ASP A 29 17.34 2.73 -6.71
N ASN A 30 17.29 4.04 -6.49
CA ASN A 30 16.18 4.72 -5.85
C ASN A 30 14.92 4.62 -6.71
N MET A 31 15.06 4.67 -8.03
CA MET A 31 13.95 4.46 -8.97
C MET A 31 13.45 3.02 -8.91
N TYR A 32 14.35 2.04 -8.88
CA TYR A 32 14.00 0.63 -8.73
C TYR A 32 13.28 0.37 -7.40
N PHE A 33 13.81 0.87 -6.29
CA PHE A 33 13.16 0.82 -4.99
C PHE A 33 11.77 1.47 -5.01
N ASN A 34 11.62 2.67 -5.57
CA ASN A 34 10.33 3.35 -5.67
C ASN A 34 9.32 2.53 -6.48
N LYS A 35 9.76 1.88 -7.56
CA LYS A 35 8.92 0.97 -8.35
C LYS A 35 8.47 -0.24 -7.52
N ARG A 36 9.38 -0.88 -6.78
CA ARG A 36 9.07 -2.01 -5.88
C ARG A 36 8.09 -1.62 -4.78
N LEU A 37 8.29 -0.45 -4.17
CA LEU A 37 7.42 0.11 -3.15
C LEU A 37 6.01 0.40 -3.71
N SER A 38 5.94 0.97 -4.91
CA SER A 38 4.68 1.21 -5.62
C SER A 38 3.95 -0.09 -5.95
N ARG A 39 4.66 -1.12 -6.43
CA ARG A 39 4.10 -2.45 -6.68
C ARG A 39 3.48 -3.05 -5.40
N ALA A 40 4.17 -2.95 -4.26
CA ALA A 40 3.66 -3.42 -2.98
C ALA A 40 2.39 -2.68 -2.55
N ARG A 41 2.35 -1.34 -2.69
CA ARG A 41 1.13 -0.55 -2.42
C ARG A 41 -0.01 -0.93 -3.34
N LYS A 42 0.25 -1.09 -4.63
CA LYS A 42 -0.75 -1.45 -5.62
C LYS A 42 -1.49 -2.74 -5.24
N THR A 43 -0.78 -3.76 -4.75
CA THR A 43 -1.42 -5.01 -4.27
C THR A 43 -2.46 -4.75 -3.17
N VAL A 44 -2.13 -3.87 -2.21
CA VAL A 44 -3.04 -3.51 -1.11
C VAL A 44 -4.20 -2.66 -1.61
N GLU A 45 -3.93 -1.67 -2.46
CA GLU A 45 -4.93 -0.80 -3.09
C GLU A 45 -5.94 -1.63 -3.90
N CYS A 46 -5.47 -2.58 -4.71
CA CYS A 46 -6.34 -3.49 -5.47
C CYS A 46 -7.24 -4.33 -4.57
N ALA A 47 -6.69 -4.89 -3.48
CA ALA A 47 -7.47 -5.70 -2.54
C ALA A 47 -8.59 -4.88 -1.88
N PHE A 48 -8.30 -3.65 -1.44
CA PHE A 48 -9.32 -2.76 -0.89
C PHE A 48 -10.32 -2.29 -1.95
N GLY A 49 -9.90 -2.00 -3.18
CA GLY A 49 -10.77 -1.64 -4.29
C GLY A 49 -11.83 -2.72 -4.57
N ILE A 50 -11.40 -3.98 -4.66
CA ILE A 50 -12.28 -5.15 -4.82
C ILE A 50 -13.23 -5.28 -3.63
N MET A 51 -12.73 -5.11 -2.40
CA MET A 51 -13.54 -5.22 -1.19
C MET A 51 -14.61 -4.12 -1.14
N VAL A 52 -14.27 -2.87 -1.43
CA VAL A 52 -15.22 -1.74 -1.49
C VAL A 52 -16.24 -1.93 -2.61
N ALA A 53 -15.83 -2.46 -3.77
CA ALA A 53 -16.73 -2.74 -4.88
C ALA A 53 -17.81 -3.78 -4.49
N LYS A 54 -17.40 -4.84 -3.77
CA LYS A 54 -18.26 -5.95 -3.34
C LYS A 54 -19.16 -5.59 -2.14
N TRP A 55 -18.63 -4.90 -1.14
CA TRP A 55 -19.32 -4.65 0.11
C TRP A 55 -19.83 -3.20 0.18
N GLU A 56 -21.14 -3.01 -0.04
CA GLU A 56 -21.76 -1.69 -0.09
C GLU A 56 -21.54 -0.83 1.17
N ILE A 57 -21.45 -1.47 2.35
CA ILE A 57 -21.18 -0.80 3.63
C ILE A 57 -19.86 -0.02 3.62
N LEU A 58 -18.87 -0.43 2.82
CA LEU A 58 -17.57 0.24 2.72
C LEU A 58 -17.58 1.43 1.74
N LYS A 59 -18.64 1.60 0.94
CA LYS A 59 -18.79 2.72 0.00
C LYS A 59 -19.18 4.03 0.71
N ARG A 60 -19.56 3.96 1.99
CA ARG A 60 -19.96 5.11 2.81
C ARG A 60 -19.23 5.06 4.16
N PRO A 61 -19.04 6.21 4.84
CA PRO A 61 -18.52 6.21 6.19
C PRO A 61 -19.36 5.32 7.11
N ILE A 62 -18.70 4.47 7.90
CA ILE A 62 -19.36 3.58 8.85
C ILE A 62 -19.74 4.41 10.08
N ALA A 63 -20.97 4.92 10.11
CA ALA A 63 -21.49 5.78 11.19
C ALA A 63 -21.86 4.97 12.44
N THR A 64 -20.86 4.41 13.13
CA THR A 64 -21.02 3.65 14.37
C THR A 64 -19.85 3.87 15.33
N LYS A 65 -19.92 3.25 16.52
CA LYS A 65 -18.82 3.25 17.49
C LYS A 65 -17.59 2.52 16.93
N VAL A 66 -16.41 2.96 17.32
CA VAL A 66 -15.13 2.44 16.80
C VAL A 66 -15.01 0.93 17.01
N GLU A 67 -15.48 0.41 18.14
CA GLU A 67 -15.42 -1.02 18.47
C GLU A 67 -16.31 -1.86 17.54
N LEU A 68 -17.48 -1.32 17.16
CA LEU A 68 -18.36 -1.99 16.21
C LEU A 68 -17.80 -1.88 14.78
N ALA A 69 -17.22 -0.74 14.41
CA ALA A 69 -16.56 -0.58 13.11
C ALA A 69 -15.41 -1.59 12.93
N ASP A 70 -14.58 -1.77 13.95
CA ASP A 70 -13.52 -2.80 13.96
C ASP A 70 -14.09 -4.21 13.78
N SER A 71 -15.17 -4.53 14.48
CA SER A 71 -15.86 -5.82 14.34
C SER A 71 -16.45 -6.03 12.93
N ILE A 72 -17.03 -4.98 12.34
CA ILE A 72 -17.54 -4.99 10.97
C ILE A 72 -16.42 -5.27 9.97
N VAL A 73 -15.29 -4.55 10.08
CA VAL A 73 -14.15 -4.73 9.17
C VAL A 73 -13.58 -6.15 9.28
N LYS A 74 -13.40 -6.68 10.49
CA LYS A 74 -12.97 -8.08 10.71
C LYS A 74 -13.93 -9.09 10.09
N CYS A 75 -15.23 -8.90 10.29
CA CYS A 75 -16.27 -9.76 9.70
C CYS A 75 -16.19 -9.75 8.17
N ILE A 76 -16.05 -8.57 7.56
CA ILE A 76 -15.90 -8.42 6.10
C ILE A 76 -14.66 -9.18 5.61
N CYS A 77 -13.51 -9.06 6.27
CA CYS A 77 -12.30 -9.80 5.89
C CYS A 77 -12.52 -11.31 5.93
N ILE A 78 -13.13 -11.83 7.00
CA ILE A 78 -13.41 -13.27 7.16
C ILE A 78 -14.37 -13.73 6.06
N LEU A 79 -15.47 -13.02 5.85
CA LEU A 79 -16.47 -13.38 4.84
C LEU A 79 -15.90 -13.29 3.43
N HIS A 80 -15.11 -12.26 3.13
CA HIS A 80 -14.49 -12.08 1.82
C HIS A 80 -13.56 -13.25 1.48
N ASN A 81 -12.68 -13.63 2.42
CA ASN A 81 -11.79 -14.77 2.24
C ASN A 81 -12.57 -16.09 2.12
N THR A 82 -13.59 -16.28 2.97
CA THR A 82 -14.44 -17.47 2.92
C THR A 82 -15.16 -17.64 1.57
N ILE A 83 -15.62 -16.53 0.98
CA ILE A 83 -16.25 -16.54 -0.35
C ILE A 83 -15.22 -16.90 -1.42
N ILE A 84 -14.01 -16.31 -1.38
CA ILE A 84 -12.94 -16.64 -2.33
C ILE A 84 -12.57 -18.12 -2.25
N ASP A 85 -12.45 -18.68 -1.05
CA ASP A 85 -12.08 -20.08 -0.85
C ASP A 85 -13.15 -21.06 -1.37
N ARG A 86 -14.43 -20.67 -1.31
CA ARG A 86 -15.56 -21.53 -1.70
C ARG A 86 -16.00 -21.37 -3.15
N GLU A 87 -15.99 -20.14 -3.65
CA GLU A 87 -16.58 -19.76 -4.93
C GLU A 87 -15.52 -19.28 -5.95
N GLY A 88 -14.27 -19.09 -5.52
CA GLY A 88 -13.23 -18.48 -6.31
C GLY A 88 -13.29 -16.95 -6.31
N MET A 89 -12.33 -16.34 -7.01
CA MET A 89 -12.26 -14.88 -7.14
C MET A 89 -13.19 -14.42 -8.27
N ASP A 90 -14.06 -13.44 -8.00
CA ASP A 90 -14.94 -12.86 -9.02
C ASP A 90 -14.11 -12.03 -10.02
N HIS A 91 -13.98 -12.56 -11.25
CA HIS A 91 -13.23 -11.92 -12.31
C HIS A 91 -13.78 -10.56 -12.75
N ASN A 92 -15.06 -10.27 -12.51
CA ASN A 92 -15.63 -8.96 -12.83
C ASN A 92 -15.13 -7.87 -11.87
N LEU A 93 -14.88 -8.23 -10.61
CA LEU A 93 -14.33 -7.31 -9.61
C LEU A 93 -12.86 -6.99 -9.88
N LEU A 94 -12.08 -7.94 -10.42
CA LEU A 94 -10.71 -7.70 -10.83
C LEU A 94 -10.62 -6.69 -11.99
N ASN A 95 -11.53 -6.79 -12.94
CA ASN A 95 -11.58 -5.88 -14.08
C ASN A 95 -12.01 -4.46 -13.68
N TYR A 96 -12.93 -4.35 -12.70
CA TYR A 96 -13.37 -3.07 -12.14
C TYR A 96 -12.22 -2.29 -11.50
N ASP A 97 -11.39 -2.96 -10.69
CA ASP A 97 -10.23 -2.33 -10.06
C ASP A 97 -9.15 -1.95 -11.08
N MET A 98 -8.90 -2.78 -12.09
CA MET A 98 -7.92 -2.48 -13.15
C MET A 98 -8.27 -1.21 -13.94
N GLN A 99 -9.56 -0.89 -14.11
CA GLN A 99 -10.02 0.34 -14.79
C GLN A 99 -9.99 1.57 -13.86
N HIS A 100 -10.31 1.41 -12.57
CA HIS A 100 -10.34 2.53 -11.62
C HIS A 100 -8.98 2.91 -11.02
N ASN A 101 -7.97 2.02 -11.08
CA ASN A 101 -6.64 2.28 -10.51
C ASN A 101 -5.68 3.01 -11.47
N VAL A 102 -6.15 3.46 -12.64
CA VAL A 102 -5.38 4.29 -13.60
C VAL A 102 -5.32 5.76 -13.18
N SER A 103 -6.10 6.19 -12.18
CA SER A 103 -6.26 7.62 -11.84
C SER A 103 -5.82 8.06 -10.45
N SER A 104 -5.36 7.15 -9.58
CA SER A 104 -4.97 7.47 -8.20
C SER A 104 -3.48 7.77 -8.05
N SER A 105 -2.96 8.67 -8.88
CA SER A 105 -1.66 9.33 -8.66
C SER A 105 -1.88 10.78 -8.23
N SER A 106 -2.72 11.01 -7.22
CA SER A 106 -2.90 12.34 -6.63
C SER A 106 -1.71 12.68 -5.73
N SER A 107 -0.73 13.37 -6.31
CA SER A 107 0.40 13.95 -5.58
C SER A 107 -0.08 15.15 -4.74
N VAL A 108 -0.39 14.92 -3.46
CA VAL A 108 -0.55 16.00 -2.48
C VAL A 108 0.79 16.24 -1.79
N SER A 109 1.52 17.23 -2.30
CA SER A 109 2.82 17.64 -1.79
C SER A 109 2.68 18.50 -0.52
N GLN A 110 2.53 17.88 0.65
CA GLN A 110 2.79 18.57 1.93
C GLN A 110 4.04 18.00 2.59
N SER A 111 5.13 18.76 2.46
CA SER A 111 6.42 18.49 3.10
C SER A 111 6.31 18.71 4.62
N LEU A 112 5.88 17.69 5.36
CA LEU A 112 6.13 17.60 6.79
C LEU A 112 7.62 17.27 6.99
N ARG A 113 8.45 18.31 7.18
CA ARG A 113 9.88 18.15 7.52
C ARG A 113 10.01 17.63 8.95
N GLY A 114 9.76 16.34 9.13
CA GLY A 114 10.06 15.63 10.36
C GLY A 114 11.57 15.59 10.62
N ARG A 115 11.96 15.59 11.90
CA ARG A 115 13.34 15.39 12.37
C ARG A 115 13.98 14.21 11.62
N GLN A 116 15.15 14.44 11.01
CA GLN A 116 15.86 13.39 10.28
C GLN A 116 16.27 12.27 11.24
N ASN A 117 15.59 11.13 11.17
CA ASN A 117 15.96 9.95 11.93
C ASN A 117 16.99 9.15 11.13
N ALA A 118 18.27 9.25 11.52
CA ALA A 118 19.39 8.59 10.84
C ALA A 118 19.17 7.08 10.72
N GLU A 119 18.57 6.47 11.74
CA GLU A 119 18.25 5.04 11.76
C GLU A 119 17.17 4.70 10.72
N ALA A 120 16.14 5.52 10.58
CA ALA A 120 15.09 5.29 9.58
C ALA A 120 15.64 5.36 8.15
N LYS A 121 16.64 6.23 7.91
CA LYS A 121 17.37 6.27 6.63
C LYS A 121 18.16 4.98 6.41
N GLN A 122 18.93 4.53 7.40
CA GLN A 122 19.70 3.28 7.31
C GLN A 122 18.80 2.08 7.03
N ILE A 123 17.63 1.99 7.67
CA ILE A 123 16.65 0.94 7.40
C ILE A 123 16.20 1.00 5.94
N ARG A 124 15.84 2.18 5.43
CA ARG A 124 15.43 2.33 4.01
C ARG A 124 16.56 1.96 3.05
N GLU A 125 17.79 2.39 3.31
CA GLU A 125 18.95 2.02 2.50
C GLU A 125 19.17 0.51 2.47
N ALA A 126 19.09 -0.17 3.62
CA ALA A 126 19.22 -1.63 3.68
C ALA A 126 18.11 -2.35 2.89
N PHE A 127 16.87 -1.84 2.92
CA PHE A 127 15.79 -2.36 2.07
C PHE A 127 16.05 -2.11 0.58
N LYS A 128 16.58 -0.94 0.22
CA LYS A 128 16.93 -0.60 -1.16
C LYS A 128 18.00 -1.55 -1.69
N GLU A 129 19.12 -1.71 -0.96
CA GLU A 129 20.21 -2.62 -1.31
C GLU A 129 19.70 -4.04 -1.52
N TYR A 130 18.98 -4.59 -0.55
CA TYR A 130 18.41 -5.93 -0.65
C TYR A 130 17.49 -6.09 -1.86
N LEU A 131 16.61 -5.11 -2.13
CA LEU A 131 15.70 -5.20 -3.26
C LEU A 131 16.46 -5.14 -4.59
N CYS A 132 17.47 -4.29 -4.71
CA CYS A 132 18.32 -4.23 -5.91
C CYS A 132 19.13 -5.52 -6.12
N GLU A 133 19.62 -6.14 -5.05
CA GLU A 133 20.35 -7.42 -5.10
C GLU A 133 19.44 -8.62 -5.41
N ASN A 134 18.13 -8.49 -5.17
CA ASN A 134 17.15 -9.55 -5.37
C ASN A 134 16.04 -9.10 -6.35
N PRO A 135 16.38 -8.90 -7.63
CA PRO A 135 15.42 -8.43 -8.61
C PRO A 135 14.35 -9.50 -8.89
N ILE A 136 13.10 -9.06 -9.03
CA ILE A 136 12.01 -9.96 -9.44
C ILE A 136 12.01 -10.08 -10.97
N VAL A 137 11.93 -11.31 -11.47
CA VAL A 137 11.76 -11.60 -12.91
C VAL A 137 10.49 -10.89 -13.41
N GLY A 138 10.65 -9.96 -14.35
CA GLY A 138 9.55 -9.17 -14.93
C GLY A 138 9.39 -7.75 -14.37
N ASP A 139 10.40 -7.19 -13.68
CA ASP A 139 10.56 -5.73 -13.58
C ASP A 139 11.04 -5.11 -14.90
#